data_AF-A0A507EQ35-F1
#
_entry.id   AF-A0A507EQ35-F1
#
_cell.length_a   1.000
_cell.length_b   1.000
_cell.length_c   1.000
_cell.angle_alpha   90.00
_cell.angle_beta   90.00
_cell.angle_gamma   90.00
#
_symmetry.space_group_name_H-M   'P 1'
#
loop_
_entity.id
_entity.type
_entity.pdbx_description
1 polymer ?
#
loop_
_entity_poly.entity_id
_entity_poly.type
_entity_poly.pdbx_seq_one_letter_code
_entity_poly.pdbx_strand_id
1 'polypeptide(L)'
;MQVQEDTAVESHGLFHFAEGDEWLLQILEAEDDVTPKQQRHFIDWSYRMNATFDGWFHKSPDPLSKRFSTKLGPNELVNAMEHHYLHKDYDSALSLSLEYLKLNSALPKPMKAGEALEIAGRCALKLRRVDEALLITEPLEMSKEPGHLFFRAQLLRLSNHPLEALDRFITYLNSRTNDPNAWQEIAVILLSLSEQCKPWALLSLNHARYLLTRSQRLATPIAERNASVVLASLDKRIEELERECGDQLPDEGILESFGLTRQQADYLNSKLQSTDRAGGGEQDGEESRNVRDL
;
A
#
# COMPACT_ATOMS: atom_id res chain seq x y z
N MET A 1 20.81 53.09 -22.77
CA MET A 1 20.43 52.23 -21.63
C MET A 1 19.38 51.25 -22.13
N GLN A 2 19.80 50.05 -22.52
CA GLN A 2 18.90 48.94 -22.81
C GLN A 2 18.98 48.01 -21.60
N VAL A 3 17.83 47.74 -20.97
CA VAL A 3 17.69 46.70 -19.95
C VAL A 3 17.45 45.40 -20.71
N GLN A 4 18.37 44.46 -20.52
CA GLN A 4 18.30 43.12 -21.05
C GLN A 4 17.47 42.31 -20.06
N GLU A 5 16.26 41.88 -20.45
CA GLU A 5 15.47 40.94 -19.65
C GLU A 5 15.95 39.52 -19.96
N ASP A 6 16.58 38.91 -18.95
CA ASP A 6 16.85 37.48 -18.91
C ASP A 6 15.53 36.70 -18.85
N THR A 7 15.21 35.99 -19.94
CA THR A 7 14.21 34.92 -19.90
C THR A 7 14.91 33.58 -19.92
N ALA A 8 14.92 32.92 -18.77
CA ALA A 8 15.24 31.51 -18.65
C ALA A 8 14.27 30.68 -19.49
N VAL A 9 14.80 29.75 -20.29
CA VAL A 9 14.01 28.66 -20.89
C VAL A 9 14.56 27.35 -20.36
N GLU A 10 13.72 26.72 -19.53
CA GLU A 10 13.92 25.44 -18.88
C GLU A 10 13.98 24.32 -19.94
N SER A 11 15.14 23.67 -20.08
CA SER A 11 15.31 22.49 -20.92
C SER A 11 15.24 21.23 -20.06
N HIS A 12 14.06 20.65 -19.93
CA HIS A 12 13.92 19.30 -19.38
C HIS A 12 13.30 18.37 -20.44
N GLY A 13 14.17 17.94 -21.35
CA GLY A 13 13.87 16.98 -22.41
C GLY A 13 15.12 16.24 -22.85
N LEU A 14 15.91 15.75 -21.90
CA LEU A 14 17.00 14.81 -22.18
C LEU A 14 16.37 13.43 -22.39
N PHE A 15 16.07 13.11 -23.64
CA PHE A 15 15.85 11.72 -24.05
C PHE A 15 17.18 10.98 -23.91
N HIS A 16 17.29 10.06 -22.95
CA HIS A 16 18.32 9.03 -22.98
C HIS A 16 17.85 7.98 -23.98
N PHE A 17 18.46 7.95 -25.16
CA PHE A 17 18.31 6.84 -26.09
C PHE A 17 19.31 5.76 -25.68
N ALA A 18 18.82 4.54 -25.44
CA ALA A 18 19.68 3.41 -25.14
C ALA A 18 20.44 3.00 -26.41
N GLU A 19 21.74 2.70 -26.28
CA GLU A 19 22.51 2.09 -27.37
C GLU A 19 21.90 0.73 -27.70
N GLY A 20 21.16 0.66 -28.82
CA GLY A 20 20.47 -0.55 -29.26
C GLY A 20 19.13 -0.33 -29.98
N ASP A 21 18.64 0.90 -30.09
CA ASP A 21 17.40 1.19 -30.80
C ASP A 21 17.57 1.08 -32.33
N GLU A 22 17.44 -0.15 -32.86
CA GLU A 22 17.53 -0.49 -34.29
C GLU A 22 16.58 0.35 -35.17
N TRP A 23 15.45 0.80 -34.63
CA TRP A 23 14.50 1.66 -35.36
C TRP A 23 15.08 3.06 -35.64
N LEU A 24 16.02 3.54 -34.81
CA LEU A 24 16.70 4.82 -35.00
C LEU A 24 17.75 4.72 -36.11
N LEU A 25 18.43 3.59 -36.22
CA LEU A 25 19.36 3.29 -37.32
C LEU A 25 18.61 3.17 -38.65
N GLN A 26 17.43 2.54 -38.67
CA GLN A 26 16.58 2.50 -39.86
C GLN A 26 16.12 3.87 -40.35
N ILE A 27 15.96 4.86 -39.45
CA ILE A 27 15.62 6.25 -39.82
C ILE A 27 16.85 7.00 -40.35
N LEU A 28 18.04 6.69 -39.84
CA LEU A 28 19.30 7.31 -40.27
C LEU A 28 19.84 6.72 -41.59
N GLU A 29 19.52 5.46 -41.89
CA GLU A 29 19.95 4.75 -43.10
C GLU A 29 18.94 4.82 -44.26
N ALA A 30 17.74 5.35 -44.03
CA ALA A 30 16.76 5.55 -45.09
C ALA A 30 17.22 6.68 -46.05
N GLU A 31 17.52 6.36 -47.31
CA GLU A 31 17.88 7.32 -48.37
C GLU A 31 16.72 8.24 -48.78
N ASP A 32 15.49 7.91 -48.39
CA ASP A 32 14.32 8.74 -48.62
C ASP A 32 14.25 9.85 -47.56
N ASP A 33 14.16 11.10 -48.03
CA ASP A 33 14.00 12.31 -47.24
C ASP A 33 12.70 12.20 -46.41
N VAL A 34 12.77 11.60 -45.21
CA VAL A 34 11.64 11.46 -44.30
C VAL A 34 11.31 12.86 -43.80
N THR A 35 10.46 13.56 -44.54
CA THR A 35 9.89 14.83 -44.07
C THR A 35 9.20 14.57 -42.74
N PRO A 36 9.71 15.10 -41.62
CA PRO A 36 9.10 14.85 -40.33
C PRO A 36 7.66 15.35 -40.40
N LYS A 37 6.69 14.45 -40.20
CA LYS A 37 5.30 14.87 -40.03
C LYS A 37 5.31 15.88 -38.90
N GLN A 38 5.06 17.16 -39.22
CA GLN A 38 4.87 18.19 -38.21
C GLN A 38 3.76 17.71 -37.29
N GLN A 39 4.13 17.16 -36.15
CA GLN A 39 3.21 17.03 -35.03
C GLN A 39 2.85 18.48 -34.69
N ARG A 40 1.67 18.90 -35.15
CA ARG A 40 1.06 20.11 -34.65
C ARG A 40 0.79 19.85 -33.18
N HIS A 41 1.73 20.24 -32.33
CA HIS A 41 1.45 20.42 -30.91
C HIS A 41 0.33 21.45 -30.85
N PHE A 42 -0.91 20.97 -30.71
CA PHE A 42 -2.02 21.83 -30.37
C PHE A 42 -1.77 22.27 -28.92
N ILE A 43 -0.97 23.32 -28.76
CA ILE A 43 -0.87 24.04 -27.51
C ILE A 43 -2.15 24.85 -27.45
N ASP A 44 -3.10 24.37 -26.65
CA ASP A 44 -4.27 25.14 -26.32
C ASP A 44 -3.83 26.33 -25.47
N TRP A 45 -3.60 27.48 -26.11
CA TRP A 45 -3.25 28.73 -25.42
C TRP A 45 -4.39 29.26 -24.55
N SER A 46 -5.60 28.69 -24.64
CA SER A 46 -6.70 28.97 -23.74
C SER A 46 -6.69 28.09 -22.49
N TYR A 47 -5.84 27.06 -22.43
CA TYR A 47 -5.63 26.27 -21.23
C TYR A 47 -5.04 27.16 -20.14
N ARG A 48 -5.91 27.57 -19.22
CA ARG A 48 -5.48 28.07 -17.92
C ARG A 48 -5.28 26.84 -17.05
N MET A 49 -4.06 26.66 -16.56
CA MET A 49 -3.83 25.75 -15.45
C MET A 49 -4.80 26.17 -14.35
N ASN A 50 -5.83 25.36 -14.10
CA ASN A 50 -6.62 25.51 -12.90
C ASN A 50 -5.63 25.26 -11.78
N ALA A 51 -5.18 26.36 -11.16
CA ALA A 51 -4.24 26.30 -10.06
C ALA A 51 -4.77 25.24 -9.09
N THR A 52 -3.89 24.34 -8.68
CA THR A 52 -4.08 23.10 -7.90
C THR A 52 -4.74 23.28 -6.53
N PHE A 53 -5.40 24.41 -6.29
CA PHE A 53 -6.22 24.78 -5.14
C PHE A 53 -7.71 24.99 -5.50
N ASP A 54 -8.10 24.76 -6.75
CA ASP A 54 -9.45 25.07 -7.17
C ASP A 54 -10.41 24.09 -6.49
N GLY A 55 -11.20 24.59 -5.53
CA GLY A 55 -12.28 23.87 -4.87
C GLY A 55 -13.41 23.49 -5.83
N TRP A 56 -13.08 22.98 -7.02
CA TRP A 56 -14.01 22.51 -8.04
C TRP A 56 -14.87 21.36 -7.48
N PHE A 57 -14.31 20.58 -6.55
CA PHE A 57 -15.03 19.59 -5.72
C PHE A 57 -16.03 20.23 -4.73
N HIS A 58 -15.80 21.47 -4.28
CA HIS A 58 -16.69 22.17 -3.35
C HIS A 58 -17.84 22.93 -4.01
N LYS A 59 -17.71 23.30 -5.29
CA LYS A 59 -18.53 24.37 -5.88
C LYS A 59 -19.59 23.93 -6.87
N SER A 60 -19.67 22.65 -7.21
CA SER A 60 -20.39 22.31 -8.42
C SER A 60 -21.87 21.95 -8.09
N PRO A 61 -22.85 22.66 -8.67
CA PRO A 61 -24.28 22.46 -8.42
C PRO A 61 -24.89 21.34 -9.27
N ASP A 62 -24.12 20.78 -10.22
CA ASP A 62 -24.62 19.75 -11.12
C ASP A 62 -24.86 18.42 -10.38
N PRO A 63 -25.96 17.70 -10.66
CA PRO A 63 -26.20 16.37 -10.13
C PRO A 63 -25.04 15.41 -10.45
N LEU A 64 -24.72 14.51 -9.52
CA LEU A 64 -23.60 13.56 -9.66
C LEU A 64 -23.74 12.69 -10.91
N SER A 65 -24.95 12.26 -11.24
CA SER A 65 -25.27 11.49 -12.46
C SER A 65 -24.85 12.19 -13.76
N LYS A 66 -25.10 13.50 -13.84
CA LYS A 66 -24.72 14.34 -14.98
C LYS A 66 -23.20 14.42 -15.11
N ARG A 67 -22.49 14.60 -14.00
CA ARG A 67 -21.01 14.62 -14.01
C ARG A 67 -20.44 13.28 -14.38
N PHE A 68 -20.92 12.20 -13.77
CA PHE A 68 -20.45 10.84 -14.03
C PHE A 68 -20.53 10.47 -15.51
N SER A 69 -21.51 11.01 -16.24
CA SER A 69 -21.70 10.78 -17.68
C SER A 69 -20.75 11.58 -18.58
N THR A 70 -19.98 12.53 -18.03
CA THR A 70 -18.97 13.28 -18.80
C THR A 70 -17.70 12.46 -19.00
N LYS A 71 -16.90 12.81 -20.02
CA LYS A 71 -15.68 12.07 -20.37
C LYS A 71 -14.66 11.97 -19.22
N LEU A 72 -14.52 13.03 -18.42
CA LEU A 72 -13.57 13.10 -17.29
C LEU A 72 -14.25 12.90 -15.93
N GLY A 73 -15.58 12.89 -15.89
CA GLY A 73 -16.39 12.82 -14.69
C GLY A 73 -16.03 11.68 -13.74
N PRO A 74 -15.84 10.44 -14.22
CA PRO A 74 -15.46 9.35 -13.34
C PRO A 74 -14.12 9.58 -12.61
N ASN A 75 -13.13 10.17 -13.29
CA ASN A 75 -11.82 10.48 -12.70
C ASN A 75 -11.93 11.64 -11.72
N GLU A 76 -12.66 12.69 -12.11
CA GLU A 76 -12.99 13.81 -11.25
C GLU A 76 -13.64 13.33 -9.95
N LEU A 77 -14.70 12.54 -10.03
CA LEU A 77 -15.42 12.06 -8.85
C LEU A 77 -14.52 11.25 -7.91
N VAL A 78 -13.64 10.39 -8.43
CA VAL A 78 -12.67 9.69 -7.57
C VAL A 78 -11.71 10.65 -6.89
N ASN A 79 -11.14 11.62 -7.62
CA ASN A 79 -10.27 12.65 -7.02
C ASN A 79 -11.00 13.46 -5.94
N ALA A 80 -12.30 13.72 -6.12
CA ALA A 80 -13.12 14.38 -5.11
C ALA A 80 -13.32 13.50 -3.86
N MET A 81 -13.55 12.19 -4.02
CA MET A 81 -13.61 11.25 -2.89
C MET A 81 -12.29 11.24 -2.10
N GLU A 82 -11.16 11.16 -2.80
CA GLU A 82 -9.82 11.22 -2.20
C GLU A 82 -9.61 12.54 -1.45
N HIS A 83 -10.03 13.66 -2.04
CA HIS A 83 -9.95 14.96 -1.40
C HIS A 83 -10.71 14.99 -0.07
N HIS A 84 -11.97 14.56 -0.04
CA HIS A 84 -12.76 14.48 1.19
C HIS A 84 -12.10 13.54 2.22
N TYR A 85 -11.59 12.39 1.79
CA TYR A 85 -10.89 11.45 2.65
C TYR A 85 -9.63 12.06 3.29
N LEU A 86 -8.79 12.75 2.50
CA LEU A 86 -7.57 13.41 2.99
C LEU A 86 -7.88 14.56 3.96
N HIS A 87 -9.00 15.25 3.78
CA HIS A 87 -9.48 16.29 4.69
C HIS A 87 -10.28 15.75 5.88
N LYS A 88 -10.31 14.43 6.06
CA LYS A 88 -11.00 13.72 7.15
C LYS A 88 -12.52 13.90 7.17
N ASP A 89 -13.10 14.30 6.05
CA ASP A 89 -14.54 14.40 5.84
C ASP A 89 -15.06 13.03 5.36
N TYR A 90 -15.01 12.06 6.26
CA TYR A 90 -15.27 10.65 5.93
C TYR A 90 -16.73 10.38 5.56
N ASP A 91 -17.70 11.12 6.14
CA ASP A 91 -19.12 10.96 5.80
C ASP A 91 -19.40 11.41 4.35
N SER A 92 -18.83 12.55 3.92
CA SER A 92 -18.99 13.03 2.55
C SER A 92 -18.26 12.13 1.55
N ALA A 93 -17.03 11.71 1.87
CA ALA A 93 -16.29 10.77 1.04
C ALA A 93 -17.05 9.45 0.85
N LEU A 94 -17.55 8.86 1.95
CA LEU A 94 -18.34 7.63 1.92
C LEU A 94 -19.61 7.80 1.07
N SER A 95 -20.39 8.85 1.33
CA SER A 95 -21.63 9.11 0.60
C SER A 95 -21.38 9.25 -0.91
N LEU A 96 -20.33 10.00 -1.28
CA LEU A 96 -19.92 10.21 -2.66
C LEU A 96 -19.49 8.90 -3.34
N SER A 97 -18.69 8.08 -2.64
CA SER A 97 -18.24 6.78 -3.15
C SER A 97 -19.41 5.81 -3.34
N LEU A 98 -20.36 5.75 -2.42
CA LEU A 98 -21.53 4.87 -2.55
C LEU A 98 -22.45 5.29 -3.70
N GLU A 99 -22.69 6.59 -3.88
CA GLU A 99 -23.46 7.09 -5.02
C GLU A 99 -22.76 6.81 -6.35
N TYR A 100 -21.44 7.00 -6.39
CA TYR A 100 -20.63 6.63 -7.55
C TYR A 100 -20.76 5.14 -7.89
N LEU A 101 -20.59 4.26 -6.89
CA LEU A 101 -20.70 2.81 -7.08
C LEU A 101 -22.09 2.41 -7.58
N LYS A 102 -23.14 3.07 -7.08
CA LYS A 102 -24.52 2.87 -7.56
C LYS A 102 -24.64 3.23 -9.05
N LEU A 103 -24.14 4.38 -9.49
CA LEU A 103 -24.16 4.75 -10.92
C LEU A 103 -23.30 3.82 -11.77
N ASN A 104 -22.14 3.43 -11.25
CA ASN A 104 -21.19 2.57 -11.94
C ASN A 104 -21.72 1.15 -12.14
N SER A 105 -22.53 0.64 -11.20
CA SER A 105 -23.20 -0.66 -11.33
C SER A 105 -24.18 -0.74 -12.49
N ALA A 106 -24.68 0.41 -12.99
CA ALA A 106 -25.55 0.47 -14.15
C ALA A 106 -24.79 0.44 -15.49
N LEU A 107 -23.45 0.53 -15.47
CA LEU A 107 -22.63 0.46 -16.67
C LEU A 107 -22.35 -0.99 -17.07
N PRO A 108 -22.29 -1.32 -18.38
CA PRO A 108 -21.89 -2.63 -18.84
C PRO A 108 -20.41 -2.95 -18.51
N LYS A 109 -19.58 -1.91 -18.35
CA LYS A 109 -18.19 -2.02 -17.93
C LYS A 109 -17.92 -1.00 -16.82
N PRO A 110 -17.82 -1.44 -15.56
CA PRO A 110 -17.51 -0.55 -14.46
C PRO A 110 -16.17 0.16 -14.64
N MET A 111 -16.12 1.45 -14.35
CA MET A 111 -14.92 2.28 -14.45
C MET A 111 -14.41 2.59 -13.04
N LYS A 112 -13.13 2.30 -12.73
CA LYS A 112 -12.52 2.65 -11.43
C LYS A 112 -13.33 2.24 -10.18
N ALA A 113 -14.13 1.17 -10.27
CA ALA A 113 -14.91 0.70 -9.13
C ALA A 113 -14.02 0.28 -7.95
N GLY A 114 -12.83 -0.27 -8.23
CA GLY A 114 -11.88 -0.67 -7.19
C GLY A 114 -11.45 0.47 -6.28
N GLU A 115 -11.02 1.60 -6.85
CA GLU A 115 -10.62 2.81 -6.12
C GLU A 115 -11.77 3.33 -5.23
N ALA A 116 -13.00 3.39 -5.78
CA ALA A 116 -14.17 3.84 -5.04
C ALA A 116 -14.55 2.88 -3.88
N LEU A 117 -14.45 1.55 -4.09
CA LEU A 117 -14.70 0.54 -3.05
C LEU A 117 -13.67 0.66 -1.92
N GLU A 118 -12.39 0.86 -2.25
CA GLU A 118 -11.33 1.02 -1.25
C GLU A 118 -11.55 2.28 -0.41
N ILE A 119 -11.80 3.43 -1.06
CA ILE A 119 -12.06 4.69 -0.35
C ILE A 119 -13.30 4.57 0.53
N ALA A 120 -14.41 4.01 0.00
CA ALA A 120 -15.63 3.79 0.77
C ALA A 120 -15.38 2.89 2.00
N GLY A 121 -14.71 1.75 1.82
CA GLY A 121 -14.37 0.85 2.91
C GLY A 121 -13.51 1.52 3.98
N ARG A 122 -12.50 2.30 3.58
CA ARG A 122 -11.64 3.05 4.52
C ARG A 122 -12.43 4.12 5.27
N CYS A 123 -13.34 4.83 4.61
CA CYS A 123 -14.19 5.82 5.26
C CYS A 123 -15.14 5.17 6.28
N ALA A 124 -15.83 4.08 5.89
CA ALA A 124 -16.69 3.33 6.80
C ALA A 124 -15.92 2.84 8.04
N LEU A 125 -14.69 2.34 7.85
CA LEU A 125 -13.81 1.96 8.97
C LEU A 125 -13.46 3.17 9.87
N LYS A 126 -13.11 4.33 9.30
CA LYS A 126 -12.81 5.55 10.08
C LYS A 126 -14.03 6.06 10.87
N LEU A 127 -15.24 5.80 10.36
CA LEU A 127 -16.51 6.06 11.04
C LEU A 127 -16.93 4.95 12.02
N ARG A 128 -16.04 3.98 12.28
CA ARG A 128 -16.28 2.81 13.17
C ARG A 128 -17.42 1.90 12.72
N ARG A 129 -17.74 1.89 11.42
CA ARG A 129 -18.76 1.03 10.81
C ARG A 129 -18.08 -0.17 10.15
N VAL A 130 -17.48 -1.05 10.97
CA VAL A 130 -16.60 -2.12 10.49
C VAL A 130 -17.36 -3.13 9.60
N ASP A 131 -18.56 -3.52 10.00
CA ASP A 131 -19.37 -4.49 9.23
C ASP A 131 -19.81 -3.92 7.88
N GLU A 132 -20.13 -2.61 7.85
CA GLU A 132 -20.41 -1.90 6.60
C GLU A 132 -19.17 -1.86 5.69
N ALA A 133 -17.99 -1.58 6.24
CA ALA A 133 -16.73 -1.62 5.50
C ALA A 133 -16.44 -3.01 4.92
N LEU A 134 -16.73 -4.07 5.69
CA LEU A 134 -16.57 -5.45 5.24
C LEU A 134 -17.52 -5.79 4.08
N LEU A 135 -18.78 -5.36 4.15
CA LEU A 135 -19.75 -5.56 3.07
C LEU A 135 -19.39 -4.76 1.81
N ILE A 136 -19.02 -3.48 1.97
CA ILE A 136 -18.63 -2.61 0.86
C ILE A 136 -17.43 -3.20 0.11
N THR A 137 -16.46 -3.79 0.81
CA THR A 137 -15.21 -4.27 0.21
C THR A 137 -15.27 -5.72 -0.27
N GLU A 138 -16.40 -6.42 -0.11
CA GLU A 138 -16.58 -7.79 -0.60
C GLU A 138 -16.22 -7.97 -2.10
N PRO A 139 -16.58 -7.04 -3.03
CA PRO A 139 -16.18 -7.19 -4.43
C PRO A 139 -14.65 -7.15 -4.67
N LEU A 140 -13.87 -6.66 -3.69
CA LEU A 140 -12.41 -6.65 -3.75
C LEU A 140 -11.78 -7.97 -3.31
N GLU A 141 -12.56 -8.94 -2.82
CA GLU A 141 -12.03 -10.22 -2.30
C GLU A 141 -11.28 -11.02 -3.36
N MET A 142 -11.72 -10.94 -4.62
CA MET A 142 -11.06 -11.61 -5.75
C MET A 142 -9.83 -10.84 -6.27
N SER A 143 -9.53 -9.68 -5.70
CA SER A 143 -8.39 -8.88 -6.10
C SER A 143 -7.09 -9.52 -5.63
N LYS A 144 -6.09 -9.54 -6.52
CA LYS A 144 -4.72 -9.97 -6.22
C LYS A 144 -3.83 -8.82 -5.76
N GLU A 145 -4.38 -7.60 -5.64
CA GLU A 145 -3.64 -6.44 -5.18
C GLU A 145 -3.28 -6.61 -3.69
N PRO A 146 -1.99 -6.58 -3.31
CA PRO A 146 -1.59 -6.79 -1.92
C PRO A 146 -2.23 -5.80 -0.95
N GLY A 147 -2.46 -4.55 -1.37
CA GLY A 147 -3.14 -3.54 -0.56
C GLY A 147 -4.57 -3.94 -0.19
N HIS A 148 -5.31 -4.55 -1.11
CA HIS A 148 -6.67 -5.03 -0.84
C HIS A 148 -6.67 -6.24 0.09
N LEU A 149 -5.72 -7.18 -0.08
CA LEU A 149 -5.58 -8.33 0.81
C LEU A 149 -5.29 -7.91 2.25
N PHE A 150 -4.32 -6.99 2.43
CA PHE A 150 -4.00 -6.45 3.75
C PHE A 150 -5.21 -5.75 4.38
N PHE A 151 -5.89 -4.89 3.61
CA PHE A 151 -7.03 -4.14 4.12
C PHE A 151 -8.20 -5.07 4.50
N ARG A 152 -8.48 -6.09 3.69
CA ARG A 152 -9.50 -7.09 3.98
C ARG A 152 -9.18 -7.88 5.25
N ALA A 153 -7.93 -8.31 5.42
CA ALA A 153 -7.49 -9.02 6.63
C ALA A 153 -7.70 -8.16 7.88
N GLN A 154 -7.40 -6.86 7.80
CA GLN A 154 -7.65 -5.91 8.89
C GLN A 154 -9.15 -5.79 9.22
N LEU A 155 -10.02 -5.70 8.22
CA LEU A 155 -11.47 -5.64 8.43
C LEU A 155 -12.00 -6.92 9.09
N LEU A 156 -11.58 -8.10 8.60
CA LEU A 156 -11.96 -9.39 9.18
C LEU A 156 -11.56 -9.49 10.65
N ARG A 157 -10.34 -9.07 10.99
CA ARG A 157 -9.88 -9.03 12.39
C ARG A 157 -10.77 -8.13 13.25
N LEU A 158 -11.08 -6.93 12.75
CA LEU A 158 -11.88 -5.96 13.49
C LEU A 158 -13.36 -6.38 13.63
N SER A 159 -13.89 -7.15 12.68
CA SER A 159 -15.22 -7.77 12.73
C SER A 159 -15.23 -9.13 13.45
N ASN A 160 -14.21 -9.48 14.24
CA ASN A 160 -14.14 -10.71 15.03
C ASN A 160 -14.16 -12.02 14.19
N HIS A 161 -13.50 -12.01 13.03
CA HIS A 161 -13.24 -13.20 12.20
C HIS A 161 -11.72 -13.50 12.17
N PRO A 162 -11.11 -13.88 13.30
CA PRO A 162 -9.65 -13.96 13.45
C PRO A 162 -8.99 -15.01 12.53
N LEU A 163 -9.63 -16.15 12.31
CA LEU A 163 -9.06 -17.22 11.47
C LEU A 163 -9.01 -16.83 9.99
N GLU A 164 -10.09 -16.24 9.48
CA GLU A 164 -10.13 -15.70 8.12
C GLU A 164 -9.14 -14.55 7.97
N ALA A 165 -9.02 -13.67 8.96
CA ALA A 165 -8.03 -12.61 8.96
C ALA A 165 -6.60 -13.17 8.88
N LEU A 166 -6.30 -14.22 9.64
CA LEU A 166 -4.99 -14.88 9.64
C LEU A 166 -4.66 -15.50 8.29
N ASP A 167 -5.61 -16.23 7.68
CA ASP A 167 -5.46 -16.77 6.32
C ASP A 167 -5.15 -15.66 5.30
N ARG A 168 -5.89 -14.54 5.36
CA ARG A 168 -5.66 -13.40 4.46
C ARG A 168 -4.31 -12.73 4.68
N PHE A 169 -3.84 -12.60 5.92
CA PHE A 169 -2.49 -12.09 6.20
C PHE A 169 -1.39 -13.03 5.71
N ILE A 170 -1.56 -14.34 5.84
CA ILE A 170 -0.60 -15.32 5.29
C ILE A 170 -0.59 -15.24 3.76
N THR A 171 -1.76 -15.15 3.13
CA THR A 171 -1.88 -14.93 1.68
C THR A 171 -1.21 -13.63 1.24
N TYR A 172 -1.40 -12.54 2.00
CA TYR A 172 -0.72 -11.27 1.77
C TYR A 172 0.81 -11.43 1.84
N LEU A 173 1.33 -12.07 2.90
CA LEU A 173 2.77 -12.28 3.11
C LEU A 173 3.42 -13.19 2.05
N ASN A 174 2.65 -14.04 1.37
CA ASN A 174 3.12 -14.78 0.21
C ASN A 174 3.41 -13.88 -1.00
N SER A 175 2.73 -12.72 -1.11
CA SER A 175 2.94 -11.74 -2.18
C SER A 175 3.91 -10.60 -1.79
N ARG A 176 3.86 -10.18 -0.52
CA ARG A 176 4.70 -9.12 0.07
C ARG A 176 5.42 -9.71 1.27
N THR A 177 6.52 -10.40 1.01
CA THR A 177 7.34 -10.97 2.07
C THR A 177 7.92 -9.84 2.93
N ASN A 178 8.11 -10.12 4.23
CA ASN A 178 8.83 -9.25 5.14
C ASN A 178 8.15 -7.90 5.47
N ASP A 179 6.82 -7.84 5.50
CA ASP A 179 6.09 -6.66 6.00
C ASP A 179 5.93 -6.73 7.55
N PRO A 180 6.62 -5.88 8.33
CA PRO A 180 6.52 -5.90 9.78
C PRO A 180 5.13 -5.54 10.32
N ASN A 181 4.32 -4.80 9.57
CA ASN A 181 2.96 -4.46 10.00
C ASN A 181 2.04 -5.68 9.94
N ALA A 182 2.17 -6.50 8.90
CA ALA A 182 1.40 -7.75 8.79
C ALA A 182 1.76 -8.72 9.92
N TRP A 183 3.03 -8.84 10.29
CA TRP A 183 3.47 -9.68 11.41
C TRP A 183 2.94 -9.18 12.77
N GLN A 184 2.87 -7.86 12.99
CA GLN A 184 2.22 -7.30 14.17
C GLN A 184 0.72 -7.61 14.22
N GLU A 185 0.02 -7.47 13.09
CA GLU A 185 -1.42 -7.79 12.99
C GLU A 185 -1.67 -9.30 13.23
N ILE A 186 -0.81 -10.18 12.72
CA ILE A 186 -0.83 -11.63 13.02
C ILE A 186 -0.69 -11.89 14.52
N ALA A 187 0.26 -11.23 15.20
CA ALA A 187 0.43 -11.38 16.64
C ALA A 187 -0.83 -10.97 17.42
N VAL A 188 -1.48 -9.88 17.03
CA VAL A 188 -2.75 -9.43 17.64
C VAL A 188 -3.85 -10.47 17.44
N ILE A 189 -3.94 -11.07 16.24
CA ILE A 189 -4.91 -12.13 15.96
C ILE A 189 -4.65 -13.35 16.84
N LEU A 190 -3.40 -13.81 16.92
CA LEU A 190 -3.01 -14.97 17.73
C LEU A 190 -3.37 -14.77 19.21
N LEU A 191 -3.11 -13.59 19.76
CA LEU A 191 -3.50 -13.24 21.13
C LEU A 191 -5.02 -13.23 21.34
N SER A 192 -5.80 -12.96 20.30
CA SER A 192 -7.28 -12.98 20.38
C SER A 192 -7.87 -14.39 20.31
N LEU A 193 -7.12 -15.38 19.79
CA LEU A 193 -7.58 -16.76 19.64
C LEU A 193 -7.50 -17.54 20.96
N SER A 194 -6.35 -17.50 21.63
CA SER A 194 -6.12 -18.24 22.87
C SER A 194 -4.87 -17.78 23.59
N GLU A 195 -4.88 -17.90 24.91
CA GLU A 195 -3.69 -17.74 25.77
C GLU A 195 -2.55 -18.68 25.36
N GLN A 196 -2.88 -19.87 24.86
CA GLN A 196 -1.86 -20.83 24.43
C GLN A 196 -1.17 -20.42 23.12
N CYS A 197 -1.71 -19.42 22.40
CA CYS A 197 -1.09 -18.84 21.22
C CYS A 197 -0.07 -17.73 21.55
N LYS A 198 0.12 -17.39 22.84
CA LYS A 198 1.08 -16.35 23.25
C LYS A 198 2.52 -16.58 22.75
N PRO A 199 3.09 -17.81 22.78
CA PRO A 199 4.41 -18.05 22.21
C PRO A 199 4.49 -17.75 20.70
N TRP A 200 3.44 -18.10 19.94
CA TRP A 200 3.34 -17.78 18.52
C TRP A 200 3.24 -16.27 18.26
N ALA A 201 2.48 -15.56 19.09
CA ALA A 201 2.38 -14.11 19.02
C ALA A 201 3.73 -13.44 19.34
N LEU A 202 4.42 -13.91 20.37
CA LEU A 202 5.76 -13.44 20.75
C LEU A 202 6.76 -13.61 19.60
N LEU A 203 6.81 -14.79 18.97
CA LEU A 203 7.66 -15.01 17.80
C LEU A 203 7.31 -14.06 16.64
N SER A 204 6.03 -13.84 16.38
CA SER A 204 5.56 -12.93 15.33
C SER A 204 6.01 -11.48 15.58
N LEU A 205 5.94 -11.01 16.84
CA LEU A 205 6.43 -9.67 17.21
C LEU A 205 7.96 -9.58 17.12
N ASN A 206 8.69 -10.60 17.56
CA ASN A 206 10.15 -10.66 17.42
C ASN A 206 10.59 -10.61 15.95
N HIS A 207 9.85 -11.29 15.07
CA HIS A 207 10.09 -11.22 13.63
C HIS A 207 9.77 -9.83 13.07
N ALA A 208 8.65 -9.21 13.45
CA ALA A 208 8.33 -7.83 13.08
C ALA A 208 9.43 -6.85 13.52
N ARG A 209 9.93 -7.01 14.75
CA ARG A 209 11.04 -6.22 15.31
C ARG A 209 12.32 -6.39 14.49
N TYR A 210 12.70 -7.64 14.17
CA TYR A 210 13.85 -7.94 13.32
C TYR A 210 13.75 -7.23 11.95
N LEU A 211 12.58 -7.31 11.31
CA LEU A 211 12.33 -6.68 10.03
C LEU A 211 12.43 -5.14 10.11
N LEU A 212 11.86 -4.53 11.15
CA LEU A 212 11.95 -3.10 11.38
C LEU A 212 13.39 -2.65 11.58
N THR A 213 14.16 -3.34 12.42
CA THR A 213 15.58 -3.03 12.66
C THR A 213 16.42 -3.18 11.39
N ARG A 214 16.20 -4.24 10.60
CA ARG A 214 16.90 -4.42 9.32
C ARG A 214 16.52 -3.34 8.29
N SER A 215 15.30 -2.84 8.34
CA SER A 215 14.82 -1.77 7.46
C SER A 215 15.38 -0.39 7.79
N GLN A 216 16.06 -0.21 8.94
CA GLN A 216 16.61 1.07 9.43
C GLN A 216 17.73 1.68 8.56
N ARG A 217 17.98 1.17 7.36
CA ARG A 217 18.63 1.96 6.30
C ARG A 217 17.66 3.02 5.74
N LEU A 218 16.98 3.75 6.62
CA LEU A 218 15.96 4.72 6.24
C LEU A 218 16.64 6.03 5.86
N ALA A 219 16.31 6.55 4.68
CA ALA A 219 17.03 7.68 4.08
C ALA A 219 16.80 9.04 4.77
N THR A 220 15.93 9.13 5.80
CA THR A 220 15.54 10.41 6.40
C THR A 220 15.41 10.35 7.93
N PRO A 221 15.79 11.42 8.66
CA PRO A 221 15.65 11.49 10.12
C PRO A 221 14.21 11.34 10.64
N ILE A 222 13.22 11.75 9.82
CA ILE A 222 11.80 11.60 10.18
C ILE A 222 11.41 10.12 10.20
N ALA A 223 11.84 9.36 9.20
CA ALA A 223 11.58 7.94 9.12
C ALA A 223 12.28 7.17 10.27
N GLU A 224 13.52 7.54 10.61
CA GLU A 224 14.23 6.99 11.77
C GLU A 224 13.49 7.25 13.08
N ARG A 225 13.04 8.49 13.31
CA ARG A 225 12.27 8.85 14.51
C ARG A 225 10.95 8.08 14.60
N ASN A 226 10.23 7.93 13.50
CA ASN A 226 8.99 7.16 13.49
C ASN A 226 9.26 5.67 13.76
N ALA A 227 10.32 5.11 13.17
CA ALA A 227 10.72 3.73 13.41
C ALA A 227 11.14 3.49 14.86
N SER A 228 11.86 4.41 15.50
CA SER A 228 12.29 4.27 16.90
C SER A 228 11.11 4.28 17.87
N VAL A 229 10.09 5.11 17.62
CA VAL A 229 8.85 5.12 18.42
C VAL A 229 8.11 3.79 18.29
N VAL A 230 7.99 3.27 17.07
CA VAL A 230 7.34 1.97 16.82
C VAL A 230 8.12 0.83 17.49
N LEU A 231 9.44 0.81 17.36
CA LEU A 231 10.30 -0.19 17.99
C LEU A 231 10.23 -0.16 19.51
N ALA A 232 10.26 1.03 20.13
CA ALA A 232 10.12 1.13 21.59
C ALA A 232 8.76 0.59 22.09
N SER A 233 7.69 0.85 21.35
CA SER A 233 6.37 0.29 21.66
C SER A 233 6.34 -1.23 21.49
N LEU A 234 7.04 -1.74 20.48
CA LEU A 234 7.12 -3.17 20.16
C LEU A 234 7.96 -3.92 21.20
N ASP A 235 9.11 -3.37 21.58
CA ASP A 235 10.02 -3.91 22.61
C ASP A 235 9.29 -4.07 23.95
N LYS A 236 8.57 -3.02 24.38
CA LYS A 236 7.75 -3.09 25.58
C LYS A 236 6.72 -4.23 25.52
N ARG A 237 6.09 -4.42 24.36
CA ARG A 237 5.08 -5.47 24.19
C ARG A 237 5.69 -6.87 24.19
N ILE A 238 6.88 -7.02 23.60
CA ILE A 238 7.67 -8.25 23.64
C ILE A 238 8.04 -8.59 25.09
N GLU A 239 8.60 -7.64 25.84
CA GLU A 239 8.98 -7.83 27.26
C GLU A 239 7.79 -8.21 28.16
N GLU A 240 6.60 -7.67 27.87
CA GLU A 240 5.36 -8.08 28.55
C GLU A 240 5.01 -9.54 28.23
N LEU A 241 5.01 -9.93 26.96
CA LEU A 241 4.67 -11.29 26.55
C LEU A 241 5.73 -12.31 26.98
N GLU A 242 7.01 -11.98 26.99
CA GLU A 242 8.08 -12.86 27.50
C GLU A 242 7.85 -13.21 28.97
N ARG A 243 7.45 -12.23 29.79
CA ARG A 243 7.10 -12.46 31.20
C ARG A 243 5.85 -13.31 31.37
N GLU A 244 4.88 -13.19 30.46
CA GLU A 244 3.65 -13.99 30.49
C GLU A 244 3.85 -15.42 29.97
N CYS A 245 4.69 -15.62 28.95
CA CYS A 245 4.99 -16.92 28.37
C CYS A 245 5.94 -17.76 29.23
N GLY A 246 6.93 -17.12 29.88
CA GLY A 246 8.04 -17.84 30.50
C GLY A 246 8.78 -18.70 29.48
N ASP A 247 9.07 -19.96 29.83
CA ASP A 247 9.80 -20.91 28.98
C ASP A 247 8.89 -21.73 28.02
N GLN A 248 7.64 -21.30 27.81
CA GLN A 248 6.71 -22.00 26.93
C GLN A 248 7.14 -21.90 25.47
N LEU A 249 7.28 -23.05 24.82
CA LEU A 249 7.54 -23.13 23.38
C LEU A 249 6.21 -23.15 22.60
N PRO A 250 6.20 -22.64 21.36
CA PRO A 250 5.02 -22.74 20.49
C PRO A 250 4.70 -24.20 20.18
N ASP A 251 3.46 -24.61 20.48
CA ASP A 251 2.93 -25.92 20.09
C ASP A 251 2.21 -25.80 18.73
N GLU A 252 2.66 -26.58 17.76
CA GLU A 252 2.12 -26.62 16.39
C GLU A 252 0.69 -27.16 16.37
N GLY A 253 0.36 -28.10 17.25
CA GLY A 253 -0.97 -28.71 17.31
C GLY A 253 -2.07 -27.71 17.69
N ILE A 254 -1.71 -26.62 18.36
CA ILE A 254 -2.64 -25.57 18.75
C ILE A 254 -3.19 -24.85 17.53
N LEU A 255 -2.34 -24.47 16.56
CA LEU A 255 -2.80 -23.78 15.37
C LEU A 255 -3.69 -24.66 14.50
N GLU A 256 -3.34 -25.95 14.37
CA GLU A 256 -4.17 -26.93 13.67
C GLU A 256 -5.53 -27.13 14.37
N SER A 257 -5.57 -27.07 15.71
CA SER A 257 -6.82 -27.18 16.48
C SER A 257 -7.80 -26.03 16.20
N PHE A 258 -7.28 -24.87 15.77
CA PHE A 258 -8.07 -23.73 15.32
C PHE A 258 -8.46 -23.80 13.83
N GLY A 259 -8.11 -24.88 13.13
CA GLY A 259 -8.46 -25.07 11.73
C GLY A 259 -7.50 -24.42 10.74
N LEU A 260 -6.31 -23.99 11.18
CA LEU A 260 -5.25 -23.63 10.24
C LEU A 260 -4.80 -24.89 9.50
N THR A 261 -4.57 -24.76 8.21
CA THR A 261 -3.95 -25.82 7.43
C THR A 261 -2.51 -26.03 7.90
N ARG A 262 -2.04 -27.28 7.86
CA ARG A 262 -0.64 -27.60 8.16
C ARG A 262 0.35 -26.75 7.36
N GLN A 263 0.04 -26.47 6.10
CA GLN A 263 0.86 -25.59 5.24
C GLN A 263 1.00 -24.17 5.80
N GLN A 264 -0.05 -23.62 6.41
CA GLN A 264 -0.01 -22.29 7.04
C GLN A 264 0.80 -22.31 8.34
N ALA A 265 0.65 -23.36 9.16
CA ALA A 265 1.46 -23.55 10.37
C ALA A 265 2.95 -23.71 10.01
N ASP A 266 3.26 -24.53 9.01
CA ASP A 266 4.62 -24.73 8.48
C ASP A 266 5.20 -23.42 7.92
N TYR A 267 4.38 -22.61 7.24
CA TYR A 267 4.81 -21.30 6.75
C TYR A 267 5.24 -20.39 7.91
N LEU A 268 4.39 -20.23 8.93
CA LEU A 268 4.70 -19.41 10.11
C LEU A 268 5.98 -19.93 10.79
N ASN A 269 6.05 -21.24 11.02
CA ASN A 269 7.19 -21.86 11.68
C ASN A 269 8.51 -21.63 10.90
N SER A 270 8.49 -21.85 9.58
CA SER A 270 9.67 -21.68 8.72
C SER A 270 10.22 -20.25 8.73
N LYS A 271 9.33 -19.25 8.79
CA LYS A 271 9.71 -17.83 8.83
C LYS A 271 10.21 -17.41 10.20
N LEU A 272 9.57 -17.90 11.26
CA LEU A 272 9.88 -17.52 12.64
C LEU A 272 11.18 -18.20 13.14
N GLN A 273 11.44 -19.45 12.77
CA GLN A 273 12.69 -20.15 13.13
C GLN A 273 13.92 -19.59 12.40
N SER A 274 13.74 -18.96 11.23
CA SER A 274 14.84 -18.34 10.49
C SER A 274 15.43 -17.13 11.24
N THR A 275 14.63 -16.49 12.09
CA THR A 275 15.02 -15.31 12.85
C THR A 275 15.85 -15.62 14.10
N ASP A 276 15.59 -16.73 14.80
CA ASP A 276 16.36 -17.12 15.99
C ASP A 276 17.83 -17.44 15.64
N ARG A 277 18.09 -17.95 14.44
CA ARG A 277 19.46 -18.22 13.98
C ARG A 277 20.23 -16.95 13.60
N ALA A 278 19.53 -15.92 13.12
CA ALA A 278 20.14 -14.65 12.76
C ALA A 278 20.42 -13.76 13.98
N GLY A 279 19.57 -13.84 15.02
CA GLY A 279 19.76 -13.08 16.27
C GLY A 279 20.87 -13.63 17.18
N GLY A 280 21.24 -14.91 17.03
CA GLY A 280 22.20 -15.59 17.90
C GLY A 280 23.65 -15.66 17.40
N GLY A 281 23.98 -15.11 16.22
CA GLY A 281 25.25 -15.48 15.56
C GLY A 281 25.84 -14.55 14.52
N GLU A 282 25.59 -13.24 14.54
CA GLU A 282 26.38 -12.28 13.74
C GLU A 282 27.35 -11.51 14.64
N GLN A 283 28.40 -12.21 15.09
CA GLN A 283 29.75 -11.62 15.19
C GLN A 283 30.49 -11.95 13.89
N ASP A 284 30.07 -11.36 12.78
CA ASP A 284 30.87 -11.31 11.55
C ASP A 284 31.38 -9.87 11.44
N GLY A 285 32.69 -9.61 11.58
CA GLY A 285 33.66 -10.10 10.62
C GLY A 285 33.84 -8.98 9.58
N GLU A 286 34.67 -7.99 9.91
CA GLU A 286 35.11 -6.94 8.99
C GLU A 286 35.85 -7.55 7.79
N GLU A 287 35.13 -8.03 6.77
CA GLU A 287 35.70 -8.19 5.44
C GLU A 287 35.57 -6.88 4.68
N SER A 288 36.63 -6.09 4.84
CA SER A 288 37.01 -4.95 4.03
C SER A 288 37.01 -5.32 2.53
N ARG A 289 35.93 -5.02 1.81
CA ARG A 289 35.97 -4.94 0.34
C ARG A 289 36.43 -3.55 -0.08
N ASN A 290 37.74 -3.47 -0.29
CA ASN A 290 38.37 -2.50 -1.18
C ASN A 290 37.68 -2.51 -2.55
N VAL A 291 37.01 -1.42 -2.90
CA VAL A 291 36.74 -1.05 -4.30
C VAL A 291 36.93 0.46 -4.42
N ARG A 292 38.17 0.87 -4.67
CA ARG A 292 38.50 2.09 -5.38
C ARG A 292 39.72 1.77 -6.26
N ASP A 293 39.42 1.39 -7.48
CA ASP A 293 40.22 1.65 -8.67
C ASP A 293 39.29 1.40 -9.87
N LEU A 294 38.81 2.50 -10.44
CA LEU A 294 38.44 2.77 -11.85
C LEU A 294 37.63 4.08 -11.90
#